data_AF-M1MKW5-F1
#
_entry.id   AF-M1MKW5-F1
#
_cell.length_a   1.000
_cell.length_b   1.000
_cell.length_c   1.000
_cell.angle_alpha   90.00
_cell.angle_beta   90.00
_cell.angle_gamma   90.00
#
_symmetry.space_group_name_H-M   'P 1'
#
loop_
_entity.id
_entity.type
_entity.pdbx_description
1 polymer ?
#
loop_
_entity_poly.entity_id
_entity_poly.type
_entity_poly.pdbx_seq_one_letter_code
_entity_poly.pdbx_strand_id
1 'polypeptide(L)'
;MRKKIIAITVIFIVIIFIYHIIGAVSNYVINKMADKGGDRINNIMIYRDTPVWELALAVRDQETEKIEKIGKNNQALLNYQDPKYGATLLLWAVGMEKYESVEALLKCGSNPNIASTKDGETPLFLAAGYSWIDNNYKTDPKYVKILLSYGADPNKNYVGHAHDILEKGTSPLMNSIGCGLEKTKALVEGGADINYKTKSGASAAIEALNHVGPNTKSEEIKYAYYLIVEKKAKVNEPYYRGENVTMPGDNPEDKFYPVDILRNWIIELGSEGYKKKMEIVDEFERQGIDYWKTKIPKDRLEQIKKIYPDAWEEYTKKY
;
A
#
# COMPACT_ATOMS: atom_id res chain seq x y z
N MET A 1 24.13 -36.68 58.55
CA MET A 1 24.20 -35.40 57.81
C MET A 1 24.70 -35.56 56.36
N ARG A 2 25.80 -36.28 56.10
CA ARG A 2 26.40 -36.43 54.75
C ARG A 2 25.45 -36.87 53.63
N LYS A 3 24.58 -37.86 53.87
CA LYS A 3 23.59 -38.35 52.87
C LYS A 3 22.51 -37.31 52.49
N LYS A 4 22.10 -36.45 53.43
CA LYS A 4 21.11 -35.38 53.15
C LYS A 4 21.71 -34.24 52.33
N ILE A 5 22.99 -33.90 52.57
CA ILE A 5 23.70 -32.87 51.79
C ILE A 5 23.91 -33.34 50.34
N ILE A 6 24.32 -34.60 50.14
CA ILE A 6 24.49 -35.16 48.78
C ILE A 6 23.15 -35.17 48.02
N ALA A 7 22.05 -35.53 48.67
CA ALA A 7 20.72 -35.52 48.04
C ALA A 7 20.29 -34.12 47.58
N ILE A 8 20.54 -33.09 48.40
CA ILE A 8 20.20 -31.69 48.06
C ILE A 8 21.04 -31.19 46.88
N THR A 9 22.35 -31.49 46.86
CA THR A 9 23.25 -31.09 45.75
C THR A 9 22.85 -31.75 44.44
N VAL A 10 22.46 -33.03 44.46
CA VAL A 10 22.00 -33.76 43.27
C VAL A 10 20.69 -33.17 42.74
N ILE A 11 19.72 -32.85 43.61
CA ILE A 11 18.46 -32.21 43.21
C ILE A 11 18.71 -30.84 42.54
N PHE A 12 19.64 -30.04 43.08
CA PHE A 12 19.96 -28.73 42.52
C PHE A 12 20.60 -28.82 41.12
N ILE A 13 21.51 -29.78 40.91
CA ILE A 13 22.09 -30.04 39.59
C ILE A 13 21.04 -30.53 38.58
N VAL A 14 20.11 -31.37 39.01
CA VAL A 14 19.00 -31.84 38.16
C VAL A 14 18.10 -30.67 37.76
N ILE A 15 17.81 -29.73 38.66
CA ILE A 15 17.03 -28.52 38.32
C ILE A 15 17.76 -27.64 37.31
N ILE A 16 19.06 -27.38 37.48
CA ILE A 16 19.85 -26.58 36.53
C ILE A 16 19.89 -27.25 35.15
N PHE A 17 20.04 -28.57 35.12
CA PHE A 17 20.06 -29.35 33.90
C PHE A 17 18.69 -29.36 33.19
N ILE A 18 17.60 -29.48 33.94
CA ILE A 18 16.23 -29.34 33.43
C ILE A 18 16.01 -27.93 32.88
N TYR A 19 16.51 -26.88 33.55
CA TYR A 19 16.38 -25.50 33.07
C TYR A 19 17.16 -25.28 31.76
N HIS A 20 18.36 -25.85 31.64
CA HIS A 20 19.13 -25.83 30.39
C HIS A 20 18.44 -26.60 29.27
N ILE A 21 17.85 -27.77 29.58
CA ILE A 21 17.08 -28.54 28.59
C ILE A 21 15.83 -27.77 28.16
N ILE A 22 15.09 -27.15 29.08
CA ILE A 22 13.90 -26.35 28.75
C ILE A 22 14.29 -25.14 27.89
N GLY A 23 15.40 -24.45 28.21
CA GLY A 23 15.94 -23.37 27.38
C GLY A 23 16.37 -23.84 25.99
N ALA A 24 17.05 -24.99 25.90
CA ALA A 24 17.49 -25.57 24.63
C ALA A 24 16.31 -26.07 23.78
N VAL A 25 15.29 -26.68 24.39
CA VAL A 25 14.06 -27.13 23.73
C VAL A 25 13.20 -25.94 23.31
N SER A 26 13.09 -24.90 24.13
CA SER A 26 12.43 -23.64 23.77
C SER A 26 13.10 -23.00 22.57
N ASN A 27 14.44 -22.88 22.59
CA ASN A 27 15.21 -22.37 21.45
C ASN A 27 15.08 -23.27 20.21
N TYR A 28 15.08 -24.60 20.37
CA TYR A 28 14.90 -25.53 19.25
C TYR A 28 13.49 -25.44 18.65
N VAL A 29 12.45 -25.31 19.47
CA VAL A 29 11.06 -25.15 19.00
C VAL A 29 10.87 -23.78 18.35
N ILE A 30 11.42 -22.70 18.91
CA ILE A 30 11.43 -21.37 18.29
C ILE A 30 12.17 -21.41 16.94
N ASN A 31 13.34 -22.05 16.88
CA ASN A 31 14.10 -22.24 15.64
C ASN A 31 13.33 -23.07 14.61
N LYS A 32 12.65 -24.14 15.02
CA LYS A 32 11.88 -25.03 14.13
C LYS A 32 10.55 -24.42 13.67
N MET A 33 9.94 -23.54 14.47
CA MET A 33 8.81 -22.72 14.05
C MET A 33 9.24 -21.60 13.10
N ALA A 34 10.43 -21.02 13.31
CA ALA A 34 11.04 -20.07 12.39
C ALA A 34 11.35 -20.71 11.03
N ASP A 35 11.76 -21.98 11.00
CA ASP A 35 12.18 -22.69 9.77
C ASP A 35 11.03 -23.00 8.79
N LYS A 36 9.76 -22.96 9.24
CA LYS A 36 8.59 -23.12 8.36
C LYS A 36 7.93 -21.80 7.95
N GLY A 37 8.34 -20.69 8.56
CA GLY A 37 7.81 -19.33 8.30
C GLY A 37 8.87 -18.29 7.91
N GLY A 38 10.15 -18.66 7.83
CA GLY A 38 11.31 -17.78 7.62
C GLY A 38 11.48 -17.21 6.21
N ASP A 39 10.52 -17.49 5.33
CA ASP A 39 10.54 -17.11 3.91
C ASP A 39 9.63 -15.95 3.53
N ARG A 40 9.12 -15.20 4.51
CA ARG A 40 8.31 -14.00 4.24
C ARG A 40 8.93 -12.77 4.89
N ILE A 41 8.86 -11.64 4.19
CA ILE A 41 9.34 -10.33 4.66
C ILE A 41 8.69 -9.92 6.00
N ASN A 42 7.47 -10.36 6.26
CA ASN A 42 6.74 -10.08 7.50
C ASN A 42 7.24 -10.87 8.73
N ASN A 43 8.19 -11.81 8.55
CA ASN A 43 8.79 -12.53 9.67
C ASN A 43 10.02 -11.80 10.20
N ILE A 44 10.05 -11.49 11.51
CA ILE A 44 11.18 -10.80 12.15
C ILE A 44 12.51 -11.56 12.00
N MET A 45 12.45 -12.87 11.78
CA MET A 45 13.63 -13.74 11.64
C MET A 45 14.50 -13.40 10.43
N ILE A 46 14.04 -12.58 9.48
CA ILE A 46 14.90 -12.06 8.38
C ILE A 46 16.08 -11.22 8.89
N TYR A 47 15.98 -10.67 10.10
CA TYR A 47 17.05 -9.91 10.76
C TYR A 47 17.91 -10.75 11.69
N ARG A 48 17.65 -12.06 11.81
CA ARG A 48 18.44 -12.95 12.66
C ARG A 48 19.89 -12.97 12.18
N ASP A 49 20.83 -13.05 13.12
CA ASP A 49 22.28 -13.12 12.86
C ASP A 49 22.83 -11.89 12.11
N THR A 50 22.12 -10.76 12.21
CA THR A 50 22.57 -9.44 11.71
C THR A 50 22.91 -8.50 12.86
N PRO A 51 23.70 -7.43 12.63
CA PRO A 51 23.98 -6.41 13.64
C PRO A 51 22.74 -5.70 14.19
N VAL A 52 21.61 -5.75 13.47
CA VAL A 52 20.37 -5.07 13.84
C VAL A 52 19.41 -5.97 14.63
N TRP A 53 19.79 -7.22 14.94
CA TRP A 53 18.90 -8.19 15.61
C TRP A 53 18.31 -7.69 16.94
N GLU A 54 19.10 -7.06 17.79
CA GLU A 54 18.61 -6.52 19.07
C GLU A 54 17.58 -5.40 18.86
N LEU A 55 17.83 -4.51 17.89
CA LEU A 55 16.90 -3.46 17.51
C LEU A 55 15.62 -4.04 16.89
N ALA A 56 15.76 -5.10 16.09
CA ALA A 56 14.63 -5.80 15.46
C ALA A 56 13.68 -6.39 16.50
N LEU A 57 14.20 -7.02 17.56
CA LEU A 57 13.40 -7.50 18.68
C LEU A 57 12.68 -6.35 19.41
N ALA A 58 13.38 -5.25 19.68
CA ALA A 58 12.78 -4.07 20.30
C ALA A 58 11.64 -3.48 19.44
N VAL A 59 11.83 -3.42 18.11
CA VAL A 59 10.82 -2.97 17.15
C VAL A 59 9.60 -3.89 17.11
N ARG A 60 9.80 -5.22 17.10
CA ARG A 60 8.72 -6.21 17.14
C ARG A 60 7.83 -6.06 18.37
N ASP A 61 8.47 -5.85 19.52
CA ASP A 61 7.85 -5.81 20.84
C ASP A 61 7.39 -4.39 21.24
N GLN A 62 7.65 -3.38 20.40
CA GLN A 62 7.33 -1.97 20.64
C GLN A 62 7.99 -1.37 21.89
N GLU A 63 9.20 -1.82 22.20
CA GLU A 63 10.02 -1.31 23.31
C GLU A 63 10.66 0.04 22.93
N THR A 64 9.86 1.11 22.84
CA THR A 64 10.29 2.42 22.31
C THR A 64 11.52 3.00 23.01
N GLU A 65 11.63 2.89 24.34
CA GLU A 65 12.81 3.33 25.08
C GLU A 65 14.09 2.59 24.65
N LYS A 66 13.98 1.29 24.37
CA LYS A 66 15.09 0.46 23.91
C LYS A 66 15.44 0.77 22.45
N ILE A 67 14.44 0.95 21.59
CA ILE A 67 14.62 1.42 20.21
C ILE A 67 15.41 2.74 20.23
N GLU A 68 14.97 3.69 21.04
CA GLU A 68 15.61 5.00 21.16
C GLU A 68 17.04 4.91 21.69
N LYS A 69 17.26 4.10 22.73
CA LYS A 69 18.59 3.90 23.31
C LYS A 69 19.56 3.29 22.29
N ILE A 70 19.15 2.25 21.58
CA ILE A 70 19.97 1.59 20.57
C ILE A 70 20.23 2.54 19.39
N GLY A 71 19.19 3.20 18.87
CA GLY A 71 19.28 4.13 17.74
C GLY A 71 20.19 5.34 18.01
N LYS A 72 20.11 5.93 19.21
CA LYS A 72 20.99 7.03 19.64
C LYS A 72 22.45 6.58 19.77
N ASN A 73 22.70 5.37 20.25
CA ASN A 73 24.04 4.84 20.43
C ASN A 73 24.69 4.39 19.11
N ASN A 74 23.90 3.93 18.14
CA ASN A 74 24.42 3.46 16.86
C ASN A 74 23.44 3.74 15.70
N GLN A 75 23.55 4.93 15.11
CA GLN A 75 22.70 5.35 13.99
C GLN A 75 22.87 4.47 12.74
N ALA A 76 24.00 3.78 12.56
CA ALA A 76 24.22 2.92 11.40
C ALA A 76 23.23 1.73 11.34
N LEU A 77 22.61 1.37 12.47
CA LEU A 77 21.60 0.31 12.54
C LEU A 77 20.23 0.74 12.00
N LEU A 78 19.91 2.04 12.04
CA LEU A 78 18.56 2.56 11.74
C LEU A 78 18.14 2.38 10.28
N ASN A 79 19.14 2.32 9.38
CA ASN A 79 18.97 2.20 7.94
C ASN A 79 19.54 0.87 7.40
N TYR A 80 19.85 -0.08 8.30
CA TYR A 80 20.31 -1.40 7.90
C TYR A 80 19.20 -2.09 7.08
N GLN A 81 19.57 -2.59 5.91
CA GLN A 81 18.69 -3.36 5.02
C GLN A 81 19.00 -4.85 5.21
N ASP A 82 17.98 -5.67 5.49
CA ASP A 82 18.18 -7.10 5.65
C ASP A 82 18.75 -7.73 4.35
N PRO A 83 19.62 -8.76 4.42
CA PRO A 83 20.25 -9.30 3.23
C PRO A 83 19.30 -10.00 2.25
N LYS A 84 18.12 -10.44 2.71
CA LYS A 84 17.19 -11.26 1.92
C LYS A 84 16.23 -10.40 1.12
N TYR A 85 15.61 -9.40 1.74
CA TYR A 85 14.61 -8.52 1.12
C TYR A 85 15.06 -7.08 0.94
N GLY A 86 16.15 -6.68 1.60
CA GLY A 86 16.56 -5.29 1.67
C GLY A 86 15.61 -4.42 2.49
N ALA A 87 14.77 -5.00 3.35
CA ALA A 87 13.85 -4.28 4.20
C ALA A 87 14.61 -3.58 5.34
N THR A 88 14.27 -2.32 5.59
CA THR A 88 14.66 -1.63 6.82
C THR A 88 13.68 -1.95 7.93
N LEU A 89 14.10 -1.76 9.19
CA LEU A 89 13.18 -1.90 10.31
C LEU A 89 12.03 -0.90 10.29
N LEU A 90 12.22 0.27 9.67
CA LEU A 90 11.13 1.24 9.48
C LEU A 90 10.08 0.70 8.50
N LEU A 91 10.50 0.15 7.35
CA LEU A 91 9.58 -0.49 6.39
C LEU A 91 8.85 -1.66 7.07
N TRP A 92 9.59 -2.51 7.78
CA TRP A 92 9.03 -3.66 8.47
C TRP A 92 8.03 -3.24 9.56
N ALA A 93 8.35 -2.22 10.36
CA ALA A 93 7.46 -1.70 11.39
C ALA A 93 6.15 -1.14 10.80
N VAL A 94 6.22 -0.47 9.65
CA VAL A 94 5.01 -0.01 8.93
C VAL A 94 4.17 -1.21 8.48
N GLY A 95 4.78 -2.19 7.81
CA GLY A 95 4.06 -3.36 7.30
C GLY A 95 3.48 -4.26 8.40
N MET A 96 4.12 -4.27 9.58
CA MET A 96 3.67 -5.01 10.75
C MET A 96 2.82 -4.18 11.72
N GLU A 97 2.40 -3.00 11.29
CA GLU A 97 1.51 -2.09 12.02
C GLU A 97 2.01 -1.75 13.44
N LYS A 98 3.32 -1.54 13.60
CA LYS A 98 3.99 -1.19 14.85
C LYS A 98 4.14 0.32 15.00
N TYR A 99 3.02 1.02 15.22
CA TYR A 99 2.98 2.49 15.18
C TYR A 99 3.97 3.15 16.15
N GLU A 100 4.03 2.66 17.38
CA GLU A 100 4.94 3.18 18.41
C GLU A 100 6.41 2.97 18.01
N SER A 101 6.73 1.83 17.41
CA SER A 101 8.07 1.57 16.86
C SER A 101 8.40 2.44 15.66
N VAL A 102 7.43 2.68 14.75
CA VAL A 102 7.60 3.59 13.61
C VAL A 102 7.96 4.98 14.10
N GLU A 103 7.21 5.51 15.08
CA GLU A 103 7.50 6.82 15.65
C GLU A 103 8.88 6.86 16.31
N ALA A 104 9.24 5.85 17.12
CA ALA A 104 10.53 5.81 17.80
C ALA A 104 11.72 5.73 16.81
N LEU A 105 11.61 4.93 15.75
CA LEU A 105 12.60 4.83 14.68
C LEU A 105 12.78 6.15 13.93
N LEU A 106 11.67 6.81 13.58
CA LEU A 106 11.68 8.12 12.90
C LEU A 106 12.30 9.21 13.79
N LYS A 107 11.96 9.25 15.09
CA LYS A 107 12.58 10.14 16.09
C LYS A 107 14.09 9.95 16.19
N CYS A 108 14.59 8.73 15.94
CA CYS A 108 16.02 8.44 15.94
C CYS A 108 16.74 8.78 14.62
N GLY A 109 15.99 9.11 13.56
CA GLY A 109 16.55 9.46 12.26
C GLY A 109 16.58 8.31 11.24
N SER A 110 15.75 7.27 11.39
CA SER A 110 15.52 6.31 10.30
C SER A 110 15.05 7.04 9.05
N ASN A 111 15.66 6.72 7.90
CA ASN A 111 15.35 7.33 6.61
C ASN A 111 14.06 6.69 6.02
N PRO A 112 12.95 7.45 5.88
CA PRO A 112 11.69 6.91 5.38
C PRO A 112 11.67 6.67 3.86
N ASN A 113 12.76 6.99 3.15
CA ASN A 113 12.84 6.92 1.69
C ASN A 113 13.65 5.73 1.15
N ILE A 114 14.03 4.80 2.02
CA ILE A 114 14.73 3.56 1.63
C ILE A 114 13.69 2.51 1.23
N ALA A 115 13.73 2.09 -0.03
CA ALA A 115 12.89 1.01 -0.53
C ALA A 115 13.52 -0.37 -0.25
N SER A 116 12.70 -1.40 -0.07
CA SER A 116 13.20 -2.78 -0.09
C SER A 116 13.83 -3.10 -1.45
N THR A 117 14.88 -3.92 -1.47
CA THR A 117 15.56 -4.28 -2.72
C THR A 117 14.81 -5.38 -3.48
N LYS A 118 14.05 -6.22 -2.77
CA LYS A 118 13.28 -7.31 -3.37
C LYS A 118 11.90 -6.90 -3.83
N ASP A 119 11.16 -6.14 -3.03
CA ASP A 119 9.79 -5.79 -3.38
C ASP A 119 9.74 -4.41 -4.03
N GLY A 120 10.64 -3.49 -3.66
CA GLY A 120 10.72 -2.17 -4.27
C GLY A 120 9.81 -1.12 -3.62
N GLU A 121 9.34 -1.40 -2.41
CA GLU A 121 8.42 -0.56 -1.66
C GLU A 121 9.16 0.32 -0.65
N THR A 122 8.82 1.62 -0.61
CA THR A 122 9.18 2.49 0.50
C THR A 122 8.16 2.36 1.64
N PRO A 123 8.52 2.74 2.88
CA PRO A 123 7.57 2.86 3.98
C PRO A 123 6.29 3.63 3.62
N LEU A 124 6.42 4.75 2.88
CA LEU A 124 5.26 5.56 2.48
C LEU A 124 4.41 4.89 1.40
N PHE A 125 5.04 4.25 0.42
CA PHE A 125 4.31 3.49 -0.60
C PHE A 125 3.48 2.37 0.03
N LEU A 126 4.08 1.61 0.96
CA LEU A 126 3.40 0.56 1.71
C LEU A 126 2.24 1.11 2.56
N ALA A 127 2.48 2.20 3.31
CA ALA A 127 1.45 2.83 4.14
C ALA A 127 0.23 3.34 3.34
N ALA A 128 0.43 3.70 2.07
CA ALA A 128 -0.63 4.15 1.19
C ALA A 128 -1.61 3.03 0.81
N GLY A 129 -1.13 1.78 0.69
CA GLY A 129 -1.89 0.64 0.17
C GLY A 129 -2.40 -0.35 1.23
N TYR A 130 -2.28 -1.64 0.89
CA TYR A 130 -2.74 -2.79 1.68
C TYR A 130 -1.75 -3.21 2.78
N SER A 131 -2.29 -3.76 3.87
CA SER A 131 -1.52 -4.28 5.00
C SER A 131 -0.94 -5.67 4.71
N TRP A 132 0.28 -5.93 5.18
CA TRP A 132 0.91 -7.27 5.15
C TRP A 132 0.27 -8.27 6.13
N ILE A 133 -0.60 -7.82 7.06
CA ILE A 133 -1.15 -8.67 8.13
C ILE A 133 -2.44 -9.37 7.68
N ASP A 134 -3.40 -8.61 7.15
CA ASP A 134 -4.76 -9.08 6.90
C ASP A 134 -5.22 -8.92 5.45
N ASN A 135 -4.30 -8.53 4.55
CA ASN A 135 -4.59 -8.18 3.14
C ASN A 135 -5.75 -7.18 3.02
N ASN A 136 -5.96 -6.35 4.05
CA ASN A 136 -6.96 -5.29 4.07
C ASN A 136 -6.27 -3.93 4.03
N TYR A 137 -6.97 -2.91 3.56
CA TYR A 137 -6.50 -1.54 3.65
C TYR A 137 -7.01 -0.92 4.96
N LYS A 138 -6.08 -0.52 5.83
CA LYS A 138 -6.44 0.32 6.98
C LYS A 138 -6.74 1.71 6.46
N THR A 139 -7.96 2.23 6.64
CA THR A 139 -8.35 3.55 6.12
C THR A 139 -7.72 4.72 6.89
N ASP A 140 -7.19 4.45 8.09
CA ASP A 140 -6.52 5.43 8.94
C ASP A 140 -5.22 5.96 8.27
N PRO A 141 -5.08 7.28 8.06
CA PRO A 141 -3.90 7.86 7.43
C PRO A 141 -2.71 8.05 8.39
N LYS A 142 -2.76 7.58 9.65
CA LYS A 142 -1.70 7.87 10.64
C LYS A 142 -0.29 7.52 10.18
N TYR A 143 -0.09 6.40 9.48
CA TYR A 143 1.24 6.02 8.95
C TYR A 143 1.68 6.93 7.82
N VAL A 144 0.77 7.28 6.90
CA VAL A 144 1.04 8.25 5.82
C VAL A 144 1.44 9.60 6.44
N LYS A 145 0.66 10.10 7.40
CA LYS A 145 0.90 11.39 8.06
C LYS A 145 2.21 11.44 8.82
N ILE A 146 2.51 10.42 9.63
CA ILE A 146 3.76 10.41 10.40
C ILE A 146 4.98 10.30 9.48
N LEU A 147 4.94 9.44 8.46
CA LEU A 147 6.04 9.31 7.51
C LEU A 147 6.30 10.63 6.76
N LEU A 148 5.26 11.28 6.25
CA LEU A 148 5.38 12.60 5.61
C LEU A 148 5.96 13.65 6.57
N SER A 149 5.53 13.67 7.84
CA SER A 149 6.04 14.62 8.84
C SER A 149 7.53 14.45 9.16
N TYR A 150 8.09 13.28 8.87
CA TYR A 150 9.52 12.98 9.01
C TYR A 150 10.26 12.94 7.66
N GLY A 151 9.70 13.55 6.61
CA GLY A 151 10.39 13.76 5.34
C GLY A 151 10.35 12.56 4.38
N ALA A 152 9.36 11.68 4.50
CA ALA A 152 9.05 10.75 3.42
C ALA A 152 8.65 11.55 2.17
N ASP A 153 9.28 11.23 1.05
CA ASP A 153 9.01 11.86 -0.24
C ASP A 153 7.81 11.18 -0.90
N PRO A 154 6.68 11.87 -1.09
CA PRO A 154 5.47 11.29 -1.69
C PRO A 154 5.63 10.95 -3.18
N ASN A 155 6.76 11.32 -3.80
CA ASN A 155 7.08 11.02 -5.19
C ASN A 155 8.19 9.96 -5.33
N LYS A 156 8.58 9.30 -4.23
CA LYS A 156 9.37 8.07 -4.24
C LYS A 156 8.51 6.90 -4.70
N ASN A 157 8.44 6.75 -6.02
CA ASN A 157 7.59 5.75 -6.66
C ASN A 157 8.14 4.33 -6.49
N TYR A 158 7.22 3.38 -6.63
CA TYR A 158 7.48 1.96 -6.61
C TYR A 158 8.57 1.57 -7.61
N VAL A 159 9.66 0.95 -7.13
CA VAL A 159 10.79 0.60 -8.02
C VAL A 159 10.61 -0.76 -8.71
N GLY A 160 9.60 -1.52 -8.30
CA GLY A 160 9.21 -2.77 -8.93
C GLY A 160 10.12 -3.95 -8.61
N HIS A 161 9.58 -5.14 -8.81
CA HIS A 161 10.33 -6.38 -8.92
C HIS A 161 9.84 -7.22 -10.11
N ALA A 162 10.62 -8.23 -10.50
CA ALA A 162 10.27 -9.05 -11.66
C ALA A 162 8.92 -9.77 -11.42
N HIS A 163 8.01 -9.71 -12.40
CA HIS A 163 6.69 -10.35 -12.42
C HIS A 163 5.63 -9.79 -11.48
N ASP A 164 5.76 -8.55 -11.01
CA ASP A 164 4.67 -7.90 -10.27
C ASP A 164 3.51 -7.47 -11.20
N ILE A 165 2.30 -7.50 -10.67
CA ILE A 165 1.09 -6.94 -11.28
C ILE A 165 1.19 -5.41 -11.31
N LEU A 166 1.76 -4.79 -10.27
CA LEU A 166 1.95 -3.35 -10.21
C LEU A 166 3.04 -2.88 -11.18
N GLU A 167 2.73 -1.85 -11.98
CA GLU A 167 3.69 -1.26 -12.90
C GLU A 167 4.82 -0.56 -12.13
N LYS A 168 6.06 -0.79 -12.54
CA LYS A 168 7.19 0.00 -12.04
C LYS A 168 6.93 1.50 -12.28
N GLY A 169 7.17 2.31 -11.26
CA GLY A 169 6.87 3.74 -11.28
C GLY A 169 5.50 4.09 -10.71
N THR A 170 4.66 3.12 -10.32
CA THR A 170 3.43 3.42 -9.58
C THR A 170 3.73 4.30 -8.36
N SER A 171 3.04 5.43 -8.25
CA SER A 171 3.24 6.40 -7.17
C SER A 171 2.51 5.99 -5.89
N PRO A 172 2.93 6.48 -4.71
CA PRO A 172 2.15 6.34 -3.48
C PRO A 172 0.72 6.87 -3.62
N LEU A 173 0.52 7.96 -4.39
CA LEU A 173 -0.82 8.52 -4.63
C LEU A 173 -1.73 7.56 -5.41
N MET A 174 -1.21 6.91 -6.45
CA MET A 174 -1.92 5.86 -7.19
C MET A 174 -2.26 4.67 -6.26
N ASN A 175 -1.30 4.21 -5.45
CA ASN A 175 -1.50 3.09 -4.53
C ASN A 175 -2.53 3.39 -3.42
N SER A 176 -2.81 4.65 -3.14
CA SER A 176 -3.79 5.05 -2.11
C SER A 176 -5.25 4.92 -2.54
N ILE A 177 -5.51 4.78 -3.84
CA ILE A 177 -6.87 4.73 -4.37
C ILE A 177 -7.57 3.45 -3.90
N GLY A 178 -8.77 3.61 -3.34
CA GLY A 178 -9.50 2.51 -2.70
C GLY A 178 -9.04 2.16 -1.28
N CYS A 179 -7.93 2.73 -0.80
CA CYS A 179 -7.33 2.39 0.51
C CYS A 179 -7.70 3.36 1.64
N GLY A 180 -8.55 4.36 1.37
CA GLY A 180 -9.02 5.37 2.31
C GLY A 180 -8.78 6.78 1.78
N LEU A 181 -9.86 7.56 1.56
CA LEU A 181 -9.76 8.91 0.98
C LEU A 181 -8.83 9.83 1.77
N GLU A 182 -8.77 9.70 3.09
CA GLU A 182 -7.90 10.53 3.93
C GLU A 182 -6.41 10.23 3.71
N LYS A 183 -6.03 9.04 3.22
CA LYS A 183 -4.65 8.77 2.76
C LYS A 183 -4.36 9.53 1.47
N THR A 184 -5.28 9.47 0.50
CA THR A 184 -5.16 10.20 -0.77
C THR A 184 -5.03 11.70 -0.51
N LYS A 185 -5.85 12.26 0.38
CA LYS A 185 -5.76 13.66 0.80
C LYS A 185 -4.42 13.97 1.46
N ALA A 186 -3.98 13.17 2.43
CA ALA A 186 -2.72 13.37 3.11
C ALA A 186 -1.51 13.34 2.15
N LEU A 187 -1.53 12.47 1.14
CA LEU A 187 -0.48 12.43 0.10
C LEU A 187 -0.49 13.68 -0.78
N VAL A 188 -1.67 14.13 -1.22
CA VAL A 188 -1.80 15.38 -1.99
C VAL A 188 -1.33 16.58 -1.17
N GLU A 189 -1.75 16.69 0.09
CA GLU A 189 -1.31 17.73 1.03
C GLU A 189 0.19 17.65 1.34
N GLY A 190 0.75 16.44 1.33
CA GLY A 190 2.17 16.16 1.49
C GLY A 190 3.03 16.47 0.27
N GLY A 191 2.44 16.86 -0.86
CA GLY A 191 3.16 17.25 -2.08
C GLY A 191 3.32 16.14 -3.13
N ALA A 192 2.46 15.12 -3.10
CA ALA A 192 2.39 14.15 -4.21
C ALA A 192 2.06 14.86 -5.53
N ASP A 193 2.78 14.54 -6.60
CA ASP A 193 2.45 15.02 -7.94
C ASP A 193 1.16 14.38 -8.44
N ILE A 194 0.08 15.17 -8.38
CA ILE A 194 -1.28 14.80 -8.80
C ILE A 194 -1.30 14.30 -10.26
N ASN A 195 -0.40 14.81 -11.11
CA ASN A 195 -0.38 14.53 -12.55
C ASN A 195 0.77 13.61 -12.97
N TYR A 196 1.47 12.99 -12.02
CA TYR A 196 2.50 12.01 -12.33
C TYR A 196 1.92 10.86 -13.15
N LYS A 197 2.71 10.36 -14.11
CA LYS A 197 2.34 9.25 -14.98
C LYS A 197 3.41 8.17 -15.00
N THR A 198 2.95 6.92 -15.00
CA THR A 198 3.82 5.77 -15.29
C THR A 198 4.18 5.72 -16.78
N LYS A 199 4.99 4.73 -17.19
CA LYS A 199 5.37 4.56 -18.61
C LYS A 199 4.15 4.26 -19.48
N SER A 200 3.19 3.50 -18.96
CA SER A 200 1.91 3.24 -19.62
C SER A 200 0.94 4.43 -19.60
N GLY A 201 1.27 5.52 -18.90
CA GLY A 201 0.39 6.69 -18.79
C GLY A 201 -0.67 6.58 -17.70
N ALA A 202 -0.64 5.54 -16.85
CA ALA A 202 -1.47 5.48 -15.66
C ALA A 202 -1.22 6.70 -14.77
N SER A 203 -2.27 7.23 -14.14
CA SER A 203 -2.23 8.38 -13.22
C SER A 203 -3.17 8.11 -12.04
N ALA A 204 -3.02 8.83 -10.93
CA ALA A 204 -3.94 8.66 -9.80
C ALA A 204 -5.41 8.94 -10.18
N ALA A 205 -5.66 9.88 -11.10
CA ALA A 205 -6.99 10.15 -11.61
C ALA A 205 -7.55 9.00 -12.47
N ILE A 206 -6.71 8.35 -13.28
CA ILE A 206 -7.09 7.17 -14.07
C ILE A 206 -7.39 5.99 -13.15
N GLU A 207 -6.56 5.74 -12.14
CA GLU A 207 -6.83 4.70 -11.13
C GLU A 207 -8.14 4.97 -10.38
N ALA A 208 -8.39 6.23 -10.00
CA ALA A 208 -9.64 6.61 -9.35
C ALA A 208 -10.86 6.43 -10.26
N LEU A 209 -10.72 6.63 -11.57
CA LEU A 209 -11.79 6.35 -12.53
C LEU A 209 -12.06 4.85 -12.66
N ASN A 210 -10.99 4.03 -12.75
CA ASN A 210 -11.07 2.57 -12.86
C ASN A 210 -11.62 1.91 -11.59
N HIS A 211 -11.41 2.55 -10.43
CA HIS A 211 -11.94 2.06 -9.15
C HIS A 211 -13.48 2.05 -9.10
N VAL A 212 -14.13 2.87 -9.94
CA VAL A 212 -15.58 2.91 -10.08
C VAL A 212 -16.00 2.05 -11.27
N GLY A 213 -16.61 0.91 -10.96
CA GLY A 213 -17.19 -0.01 -11.91
C GLY A 213 -18.71 0.12 -12.02
N PRO A 214 -19.35 -0.62 -12.94
CA PRO A 214 -20.79 -0.58 -13.19
C PRO A 214 -21.65 -1.05 -12.03
N ASN A 215 -21.06 -1.70 -11.02
CA ASN A 215 -21.73 -2.22 -9.83
C ASN A 215 -21.13 -1.61 -8.54
N THR A 216 -20.31 -0.56 -8.65
CA THR A 216 -19.62 0.03 -7.50
C THR A 216 -20.55 0.98 -6.75
N LYS A 217 -20.41 1.03 -5.41
CA LYS A 217 -21.15 1.98 -4.57
C LYS A 217 -20.77 3.43 -4.96
N SER A 218 -21.75 4.33 -4.93
CA SER A 218 -21.55 5.77 -5.22
C SER A 218 -20.46 6.42 -4.35
N GLU A 219 -20.19 5.86 -3.18
CA GLU A 219 -19.15 6.30 -2.26
C GLU A 219 -17.73 6.22 -2.85
N GLU A 220 -17.46 5.34 -3.82
CA GLU A 220 -16.13 5.22 -4.42
C GLU A 220 -15.81 6.33 -5.42
N ILE A 221 -16.83 7.06 -5.90
CA ILE A 221 -16.67 8.23 -6.78
C ILE A 221 -15.84 9.32 -6.08
N LYS A 222 -15.79 9.32 -4.75
CA LYS A 222 -15.08 10.33 -3.94
C LYS A 222 -13.61 10.51 -4.34
N TYR A 223 -12.90 9.46 -4.77
CA TYR A 223 -11.51 9.58 -5.19
C TYR A 223 -11.38 10.35 -6.50
N ALA A 224 -12.17 9.94 -7.51
CA ALA A 224 -12.17 10.59 -8.82
C ALA A 224 -12.65 12.04 -8.69
N TYR A 225 -13.70 12.27 -7.90
CA TYR A 225 -14.22 13.61 -7.61
C TYR A 225 -13.14 14.50 -6.96
N TYR A 226 -12.51 14.02 -5.89
CA TYR A 226 -11.45 14.76 -5.21
C TYR A 226 -10.30 15.12 -6.16
N LEU A 227 -9.78 14.14 -6.91
CA LEU A 227 -8.62 14.37 -7.78
C LEU A 227 -8.97 15.25 -8.99
N ILE A 228 -10.07 14.95 -9.69
CA ILE A 228 -10.42 15.59 -10.96
C ILE A 228 -11.11 16.94 -10.70
N VAL A 229 -12.15 16.97 -9.87
CA VAL A 229 -12.95 18.19 -9.65
C VAL A 229 -12.27 19.13 -8.66
N GLU A 230 -11.86 18.63 -7.48
CA GLU A 230 -11.30 19.51 -6.43
C GLU A 230 -9.82 19.86 -6.68
N LYS A 231 -9.03 18.90 -7.17
CA LYS A 231 -7.58 19.05 -7.39
C LYS A 231 -7.16 19.26 -8.84
N LYS A 232 -8.13 19.29 -9.78
CA LYS A 232 -7.89 19.62 -11.20
C LYS A 232 -6.86 18.71 -11.87
N ALA A 233 -6.87 17.43 -11.53
CA ALA A 233 -6.04 16.42 -12.18
C ALA A 233 -6.34 16.34 -13.68
N LYS A 234 -5.30 16.13 -14.49
CA LYS A 234 -5.40 16.03 -15.95
C LYS A 234 -5.99 14.69 -16.35
N VAL A 235 -6.97 14.72 -17.25
CA VAL A 235 -7.71 13.54 -17.76
C VAL A 235 -7.91 13.58 -19.28
N ASN A 236 -7.17 14.44 -19.99
CA ASN A 236 -7.29 14.68 -21.42
C ASN A 236 -6.24 13.97 -22.30
N GLU A 237 -5.30 13.26 -21.69
CA GLU A 237 -4.26 12.54 -22.39
C GLU A 237 -4.56 11.03 -22.42
N PRO A 238 -4.17 10.32 -23.48
CA PRO A 238 -4.35 8.88 -23.56
C PRO A 238 -3.40 8.15 -22.60
N TYR A 239 -3.77 6.91 -22.29
CA TYR A 239 -2.91 5.92 -21.64
C TYR A 239 -2.90 4.63 -22.47
N TYR A 240 -2.00 3.73 -22.12
CA TYR A 240 -1.71 2.50 -22.84
C TYR A 240 -1.85 1.32 -21.88
N ARG A 241 -1.93 0.11 -22.44
CA ARG A 241 -1.90 -1.10 -21.62
C ARG A 241 -0.52 -1.28 -21.01
N GLY A 242 -0.45 -1.44 -19.69
CA GLY A 242 0.80 -1.69 -18.98
C GLY A 242 1.43 -3.03 -19.37
N GLU A 243 2.76 -3.09 -19.47
CA GLU A 243 3.50 -4.29 -19.87
C GLU A 243 3.16 -5.52 -19.02
N ASN A 244 2.89 -5.32 -17.73
CA ASN A 244 2.58 -6.39 -16.77
C ASN A 244 1.20 -7.04 -16.97
N VAL A 245 0.31 -6.41 -17.75
CA VAL A 245 -1.07 -6.88 -18.00
C VAL A 245 -1.39 -7.05 -19.49
N THR A 246 -0.36 -7.01 -20.33
CA THR A 246 -0.46 -7.23 -21.78
C THR A 246 -0.57 -8.72 -22.11
N MET A 247 -1.60 -9.10 -22.87
CA MET A 247 -1.81 -10.48 -23.33
C MET A 247 -1.26 -10.68 -24.75
N PRO A 248 -0.92 -11.92 -25.15
CA PRO A 248 -0.52 -12.22 -26.52
C PRO A 248 -1.60 -11.78 -27.52
N GLY A 249 -1.23 -10.89 -28.45
CA GLY A 249 -2.14 -10.34 -29.47
C GLY A 249 -2.63 -8.92 -29.19
N ASP A 250 -2.41 -8.39 -27.98
CA ASP A 250 -2.62 -6.97 -27.71
C ASP A 250 -1.59 -6.13 -28.47
N ASN A 251 -2.02 -4.98 -28.99
CA ASN A 251 -1.13 -4.00 -29.60
C ASN A 251 -0.71 -2.96 -28.54
N PRO A 252 0.60 -2.82 -28.22
CA PRO A 252 1.06 -1.87 -27.20
C PRO A 252 0.81 -0.41 -27.56
N GLU A 253 0.57 -0.10 -28.84
CA GLU A 253 0.28 1.26 -29.32
C GLU A 253 -1.21 1.63 -29.22
N ASP A 254 -2.07 0.71 -28.76
CA ASP A 254 -3.49 0.97 -28.58
C ASP A 254 -3.69 2.03 -27.49
N LYS A 255 -4.40 3.10 -27.87
CA LYS A 255 -4.70 4.23 -27.01
C LYS A 255 -6.04 4.05 -26.32
N PHE A 256 -6.03 4.26 -25.02
CA PHE A 256 -7.22 4.33 -24.18
C PHE A 256 -7.37 5.74 -23.65
N TYR A 257 -8.60 6.21 -23.47
CA TYR A 257 -8.87 7.55 -22.98
C TYR A 257 -9.64 7.50 -21.65
N PRO A 258 -9.32 8.39 -20.68
CA PRO A 258 -10.01 8.40 -19.39
C PRO A 258 -11.54 8.58 -19.50
N VAL A 259 -12.01 9.28 -20.55
CA VAL A 259 -13.44 9.49 -20.80
C VAL A 259 -14.18 8.20 -21.11
N ASP A 260 -13.51 7.21 -21.70
CA ASP A 260 -14.09 5.90 -21.98
C ASP A 260 -14.34 5.12 -20.68
N ILE A 261 -13.49 5.32 -19.66
CA ILE A 261 -13.70 4.76 -18.31
C ILE A 261 -14.95 5.39 -17.68
N LEU A 262 -15.08 6.71 -17.75
CA LEU A 262 -16.25 7.42 -17.23
C LEU A 262 -17.55 7.00 -17.95
N ARG A 263 -17.45 6.64 -19.24
CA ARG A 263 -18.54 6.05 -20.03
C ARG A 263 -18.92 4.63 -19.61
N ASN A 264 -18.17 3.97 -18.73
CA ASN A 264 -18.55 2.69 -18.13
C ASN A 264 -19.38 2.81 -16.84
N TRP A 265 -19.53 4.02 -16.31
CA TRP A 265 -20.22 4.25 -15.04
C TRP A 265 -21.74 4.29 -15.23
N ILE A 266 -22.41 3.20 -14.85
CA ILE A 266 -23.87 3.12 -14.76
C ILE A 266 -24.29 3.54 -13.34
N ILE A 267 -24.85 4.73 -13.24
CA ILE A 267 -25.25 5.35 -11.96
C ILE A 267 -26.72 5.73 -12.02
N GLU A 268 -27.44 5.55 -10.91
CA GLU A 268 -28.84 5.96 -10.78
C GLU A 268 -29.00 7.47 -10.98
N LEU A 269 -29.90 7.87 -11.89
CA LEU A 269 -30.17 9.28 -12.18
C LEU A 269 -30.66 10.04 -10.95
N GLY A 270 -30.19 11.27 -10.78
CA GLY A 270 -30.58 12.13 -9.66
C GLY A 270 -29.93 11.80 -8.32
N SER A 271 -29.25 10.65 -8.20
CA SER A 271 -28.45 10.29 -7.03
C SER A 271 -27.31 11.29 -6.80
N GLU A 272 -26.75 11.30 -5.59
CA GLU A 272 -25.56 12.08 -5.29
C GLU A 272 -24.36 11.67 -6.16
N GLY A 273 -24.21 10.37 -6.44
CA GLY A 273 -23.17 9.86 -7.33
C GLY A 273 -23.33 10.37 -8.77
N TYR A 274 -24.58 10.50 -9.25
CA TYR A 274 -24.85 11.05 -10.57
C TYR A 274 -24.48 12.53 -10.66
N LYS A 275 -24.81 13.32 -9.63
CA LYS A 275 -24.39 14.74 -9.56
C LYS A 275 -22.87 14.88 -9.63
N LYS A 276 -22.14 14.09 -8.83
CA LYS A 276 -20.67 14.05 -8.88
C LYS A 276 -20.13 13.60 -10.24
N LYS A 277 -20.75 12.61 -10.89
CA LYS A 277 -20.39 12.19 -12.25
C LYS A 277 -20.52 13.35 -13.24
N MET A 278 -21.60 14.13 -13.17
CA MET A 278 -21.81 15.27 -14.06
C MET A 278 -20.80 16.39 -13.80
N GLU A 279 -20.44 16.66 -12.54
CA GLU A 279 -19.36 17.62 -12.24
C GLU A 279 -17.99 17.14 -12.76
N ILE A 280 -17.74 15.82 -12.76
CA ILE A 280 -16.57 15.24 -13.43
C ILE A 280 -16.68 15.45 -14.95
N VAL A 281 -17.85 15.24 -15.57
CA VAL A 281 -18.07 15.50 -17.00
C VAL A 281 -17.76 16.96 -17.37
N ASP A 282 -18.22 17.92 -16.55
CA ASP A 282 -17.93 19.35 -16.75
C ASP A 282 -16.41 19.63 -16.70
N GLU A 283 -15.68 18.92 -15.83
CA GLU A 283 -14.23 19.03 -15.75
C GLU A 283 -13.51 18.38 -16.94
N PHE A 284 -14.05 17.30 -17.51
CA PHE A 284 -13.59 16.75 -18.80
C PHE A 284 -13.79 17.77 -19.93
N GLU A 285 -14.95 18.42 -19.99
CA GLU A 285 -15.25 19.46 -20.99
C GLU A 285 -14.30 20.65 -20.85
N ARG A 286 -14.03 21.10 -19.62
CA ARG A 286 -13.04 22.16 -19.32
C ARG A 286 -11.65 21.82 -19.85
N GLN A 287 -11.29 20.54 -19.91
CA GLN A 287 -10.01 20.05 -20.45
C GLN A 287 -10.06 19.72 -21.96
N GLY A 288 -11.16 20.03 -22.64
CA GLY A 288 -11.35 19.88 -24.08
C GLY A 288 -11.89 18.52 -24.52
N ILE A 289 -12.45 17.72 -23.60
CA ILE A 289 -13.00 16.40 -23.90
C ILE A 289 -14.53 16.44 -23.84
N ASP A 290 -15.17 16.26 -24.98
CA ASP A 290 -16.63 16.22 -25.10
C ASP A 290 -17.16 14.82 -24.76
N TYR A 291 -17.56 14.64 -23.49
CA TYR A 291 -18.15 13.39 -23.01
C TYR A 291 -19.34 12.95 -23.87
N TRP A 292 -20.22 13.88 -24.24
CA TRP A 292 -21.47 13.61 -24.95
C TRP A 292 -21.26 13.10 -26.38
N LYS A 293 -20.13 13.44 -27.01
CA LYS A 293 -19.71 12.85 -28.30
C LYS A 293 -19.04 11.48 -28.19
N THR A 294 -18.52 11.11 -27.01
CA THR A 294 -17.93 9.78 -26.78
C THR A 294 -19.04 8.72 -26.79
N LYS A 295 -18.82 7.65 -27.58
CA LYS A 295 -19.80 6.58 -27.74
C LYS A 295 -20.01 5.82 -26.42
N ILE A 296 -21.26 5.51 -26.12
CA ILE A 296 -21.59 4.56 -25.04
C ILE A 296 -21.11 3.16 -25.49
N PRO A 297 -20.29 2.47 -24.69
CA PRO A 297 -19.85 1.11 -25.03
C PRO A 297 -21.05 0.16 -25.15
N LYS A 298 -20.98 -0.77 -26.11
CA LYS A 298 -22.12 -1.63 -26.48
C LYS A 298 -22.61 -2.49 -25.31
N ASP A 299 -21.69 -3.06 -24.56
CA ASP A 299 -21.95 -3.87 -23.38
C ASP A 299 -22.59 -3.05 -22.25
N ARG A 300 -22.18 -1.78 -22.07
CA ARG A 300 -22.84 -0.85 -21.14
C ARG A 300 -24.25 -0.53 -21.57
N LEU A 301 -24.48 -0.28 -22.86
CA LEU A 301 -25.81 -0.04 -23.42
C LEU A 301 -26.74 -1.24 -23.20
N GLU A 302 -26.24 -2.46 -23.41
CA GLU A 302 -26.98 -3.69 -23.11
C GLU A 302 -27.31 -3.83 -21.62
N GLN A 303 -26.37 -3.50 -20.74
CA GLN A 303 -26.61 -3.51 -19.29
C GLN A 303 -27.64 -2.43 -18.88
N ILE A 304 -27.57 -1.23 -19.45
CA ILE A 304 -28.56 -0.17 -19.22
C ILE A 304 -29.96 -0.63 -19.63
N LYS A 305 -30.11 -1.27 -20.80
CA LYS A 305 -31.37 -1.86 -21.25
C LYS A 305 -31.91 -2.92 -20.29
N LYS A 306 -31.03 -3.66 -19.63
CA LYS A 306 -31.42 -4.66 -18.62
C LYS A 306 -31.87 -4.03 -17.30
N ILE A 307 -31.21 -2.95 -16.87
CA ILE A 307 -31.52 -2.25 -15.60
C ILE A 307 -32.77 -1.38 -15.75
N TYR A 308 -32.95 -0.74 -16.91
CA TYR A 308 -34.02 0.20 -17.20
C TYR A 308 -34.80 -0.21 -18.47
N PRO A 309 -35.47 -1.37 -18.49
CA PRO A 309 -36.09 -1.91 -19.71
C PRO A 309 -37.08 -0.96 -20.39
N ASP A 310 -37.84 -0.20 -19.60
CA ASP A 310 -38.85 0.73 -20.11
C ASP A 310 -38.36 2.19 -20.20
N ALA A 311 -37.14 2.48 -19.75
CA ALA A 311 -36.61 3.85 -19.62
C ALA A 311 -35.18 4.04 -20.15
N TRP A 312 -34.58 3.02 -20.80
CA TRP A 312 -33.19 3.07 -21.24
C TRP A 312 -32.91 4.20 -22.26
N GLU A 313 -33.88 4.54 -23.10
CA GLU A 313 -33.74 5.64 -24.07
C GLU A 313 -33.71 7.01 -23.38
N GLU A 314 -34.48 7.20 -22.31
CA GLU A 314 -34.40 8.42 -21.51
C GLU A 314 -33.10 8.45 -20.71
N TYR A 315 -32.73 7.31 -20.12
CA TYR A 315 -31.51 7.18 -19.35
C TYR A 315 -30.28 7.52 -20.19
N THR A 316 -30.16 6.97 -21.39
CA THR A 316 -29.01 7.19 -22.28
C THR A 316 -28.85 8.64 -22.76
N LYS A 317 -29.92 9.45 -22.76
CA LYS A 317 -29.84 10.90 -23.05
C LYS A 317 -29.23 11.71 -21.91
N LYS A 318 -29.26 11.17 -20.68
CA LYS A 318 -28.73 11.79 -19.46
C LYS A 318 -27.50 11.04 -18.92
N TYR A 319 -27.09 9.97 -19.60
CA TYR A 319 -26.06 9.03 -19.17
C TYR A 319 -24.65 9.56 -19.35
#